data_AF-A0A0F7KNU7-F1
#
_entry.id   AF-A0A0F7KNU7-F1
#
_cell.length_a   1.000
_cell.length_b   1.000
_cell.length_c   1.000
_cell.angle_alpha   90.00
_cell.angle_beta   90.00
_cell.angle_gamma   90.00
#
_symmetry.space_group_name_H-M   'P 1'
#
loop_
_entity.id
_entity.type
_entity.pdbx_description
1 polymer ?
#
loop_
_entity_poly.entity_id
_entity_poly.type
_entity_poly.pdbx_seq_one_letter_code
_entity_poly.pdbx_strand_id
1 'polypeptide(L)'
;MAYLTEAEHERVSAAVAEAELTTSGEIVTIIADRSDGYADVALAWSALVSFLLLSLVPLAPHLLLEPLAVFHGGWNVEWEASGILVAAAALGIVSFLLMLALQLWEPIKFRLIPNRIKTDRAENRAIALFKVGRSAAPTAAPAS
;
A
#
# COMPACT_ATOMS: atom_id res chain seq x y z
N MET A 1 -2.37 1.30 -24.09
CA MET A 1 -2.69 -0.14 -24.21
C MET A 1 -4.20 -0.29 -24.10
N ALA A 2 -4.83 -1.03 -25.00
CA ALA A 2 -6.22 -1.43 -24.80
C ALA A 2 -6.22 -2.60 -23.81
N TYR A 3 -6.93 -2.44 -22.69
CA TYR A 3 -7.02 -3.49 -21.66
C TYR A 3 -7.86 -4.69 -22.09
N LEU A 4 -8.66 -4.54 -23.14
CA LEU A 4 -9.46 -5.58 -23.76
C LEU A 4 -9.25 -5.55 -25.27
N THR A 5 -9.24 -6.74 -25.87
CA THR A 5 -9.47 -6.91 -27.30
C THR A 5 -10.93 -6.56 -27.64
N GLU A 6 -11.21 -6.30 -28.91
CA GLU A 6 -12.58 -5.99 -29.36
C GLU A 6 -13.58 -7.10 -28.97
N ALA A 7 -13.18 -8.36 -29.17
CA ALA A 7 -13.99 -9.52 -28.80
C ALA A 7 -14.17 -9.69 -27.28
N GLU A 8 -13.23 -9.21 -26.46
CA GLU A 8 -13.41 -9.14 -25.01
C GLU A 8 -14.35 -8.02 -24.61
N HIS A 9 -14.24 -6.87 -25.26
CA HIS A 9 -15.13 -5.74 -25.04
C HIS A 9 -16.58 -6.08 -25.39
N GLU A 10 -16.83 -6.70 -26.54
CA GLU A 10 -18.16 -7.19 -26.93
C GLU A 10 -18.73 -8.20 -25.93
N ARG A 11 -17.91 -9.16 -25.48
CA ARG A 11 -18.36 -10.15 -24.48
C ARG A 11 -18.77 -9.50 -23.17
N VAL A 12 -17.99 -8.55 -22.67
CA VAL A 12 -18.31 -7.84 -21.43
C VAL A 12 -19.58 -6.99 -21.62
N SER A 13 -19.69 -6.26 -22.72
CA SER A 13 -20.87 -5.43 -23.02
C SER A 13 -22.15 -6.25 -23.15
N ALA A 14 -22.10 -7.41 -23.83
CA ALA A 14 -23.25 -8.30 -23.95
C ALA A 14 -23.67 -8.89 -22.59
N ALA A 15 -22.71 -9.28 -21.75
CA ALA A 15 -22.99 -9.77 -20.41
C ALA A 15 -23.60 -8.69 -19.49
N VAL A 16 -23.12 -7.45 -19.61
CA VAL A 16 -23.69 -6.30 -18.88
C VAL A 16 -25.12 -6.04 -19.32
N ALA A 17 -25.38 -6.00 -20.64
CA ALA A 17 -26.72 -5.77 -21.18
C ALA A 17 -27.71 -6.85 -20.72
N GLU A 18 -27.31 -8.13 -20.75
CA GLU A 18 -28.14 -9.23 -20.25
C GLU A 18 -28.42 -9.10 -18.75
N ALA A 19 -27.41 -8.75 -17.95
CA ALA A 19 -27.58 -8.56 -16.52
C ALA A 19 -28.56 -7.41 -16.23
N GLU A 20 -28.46 -6.28 -16.93
CA GLU A 20 -29.37 -5.14 -16.79
C GLU A 20 -30.83 -5.48 -17.07
N LEU A 21 -31.13 -6.48 -17.90
CA LEU A 21 -32.52 -6.94 -18.10
C LEU A 21 -33.16 -7.48 -16.81
N THR A 22 -32.34 -7.94 -15.87
CA THR A 22 -32.80 -8.57 -14.62
C THR A 22 -32.70 -7.64 -13.40
N THR A 23 -32.21 -6.41 -13.57
CA THR A 23 -32.03 -5.42 -12.51
C THR A 23 -32.55 -4.05 -12.90
N SER A 24 -33.03 -3.25 -11.94
CA SER A 24 -33.40 -1.85 -12.17
C SER A 24 -32.21 -0.87 -12.03
N GLY A 25 -30.99 -1.40 -11.89
CA GLY A 25 -29.76 -0.62 -11.72
C GLY A 25 -28.93 -0.49 -13.01
N GLU A 26 -28.23 0.63 -13.15
CA GLU A 26 -27.24 0.89 -14.20
C GLU A 26 -25.89 0.24 -13.82
N ILE A 27 -25.34 -0.58 -14.71
CA ILE A 27 -24.09 -1.28 -14.50
C ILE A 27 -22.97 -0.54 -15.24
N VAL A 28 -22.14 0.18 -14.48
CA VAL A 28 -20.98 0.90 -15.03
C VAL A 28 -19.73 0.03 -14.90
N THR A 29 -19.18 -0.40 -16.04
CA THR A 29 -17.93 -1.18 -16.08
C THR A 29 -16.72 -0.26 -16.26
N ILE A 30 -15.71 -0.42 -15.41
CA ILE A 30 -14.50 0.41 -15.42
C ILE A 30 -13.28 -0.47 -15.26
N ILE A 31 -12.30 -0.27 -16.14
CA ILE A 31 -11.01 -0.95 -16.07
C ILE A 31 -9.98 0.07 -15.62
N ALA A 32 -9.29 -0.24 -14.54
CA ALA A 32 -8.21 0.57 -13.99
C ALA A 32 -6.98 -0.30 -13.76
N ASP A 33 -5.81 0.24 -14.10
CA ASP A 33 -4.52 -0.43 -13.91
C ASP A 33 -4.25 -0.73 -12.42
N ARG A 34 -4.65 0.20 -11.53
CA ARG A 34 -4.52 0.08 -10.07
C ARG A 34 -5.67 0.78 -9.35
N SER A 35 -6.14 0.18 -8.26
CA SER A 35 -7.17 0.76 -7.38
C SER A 35 -6.58 1.69 -6.31
N ASP A 36 -5.40 1.36 -5.75
CA ASP A 36 -4.66 2.18 -4.78
C ASP A 36 -3.17 1.76 -4.71
N GLY A 37 -2.30 2.67 -4.28
CA GLY A 37 -0.89 2.47 -4.00
C GLY A 37 -0.54 2.03 -2.58
N TYR A 38 -1.44 2.05 -1.58
CA TYR A 38 -1.22 1.54 -0.20
C TYR A 38 0.09 2.01 0.49
N ALA A 39 0.57 3.21 0.15
CA ALA A 39 1.84 3.73 0.69
C ALA A 39 1.77 3.97 2.21
N ASP A 40 0.60 4.33 2.71
CA ASP A 40 0.33 4.53 4.14
C ASP A 40 0.46 3.24 4.96
N VAL A 41 -0.04 2.11 4.42
CA VAL A 41 0.16 0.78 5.04
C VAL A 41 1.64 0.45 5.11
N ALA A 42 2.40 0.81 4.07
CA ALA A 42 3.84 0.59 4.05
C ALA A 42 4.60 1.43 5.08
N LEU A 43 4.25 2.71 5.20
CA LEU A 43 4.80 3.60 6.22
C LEU A 43 4.46 3.12 7.64
N ALA A 44 3.23 2.67 7.88
CA ALA A 44 2.79 2.16 9.19
C ALA A 44 3.60 0.92 9.62
N TRP A 45 3.78 -0.05 8.71
CA TRP A 45 4.61 -1.23 8.99
C TRP A 45 6.08 -0.87 9.21
N SER A 46 6.62 0.06 8.43
CA SER A 46 8.01 0.52 8.56
C SER A 46 8.25 1.21 9.90
N ALA A 47 7.29 2.04 10.34
CA ALA A 47 7.32 2.67 11.65
C ALA A 47 7.21 1.64 12.78
N LEU A 48 6.29 0.68 12.66
CA LEU A 48 6.11 -0.38 13.66
C LEU A 48 7.39 -1.19 13.87
N VAL A 49 8.03 -1.64 12.78
CA VAL A 49 9.28 -2.41 12.84
C VAL A 49 10.40 -1.59 13.46
N SER A 50 10.56 -0.33 13.02
CA SER A 50 11.58 0.58 13.55
C SER A 50 11.41 0.79 15.06
N PHE A 51 10.20 1.09 15.53
CA PHE A 51 9.93 1.28 16.95
C PHE A 51 10.12 0.01 17.76
N LEU A 52 9.71 -1.15 17.23
CA LEU A 52 9.90 -2.43 17.92
C LEU A 52 11.39 -2.73 18.11
N LEU A 53 12.21 -2.51 17.08
CA LEU A 53 13.66 -2.68 17.18
C LEU A 53 14.29 -1.70 18.18
N LEU A 54 13.89 -0.43 18.16
CA LEU A 54 14.33 0.56 19.14
C LEU A 54 13.96 0.18 20.58
N SER A 55 12.73 -0.30 20.80
CA SER A 55 12.27 -0.74 22.11
C SER A 55 13.00 -1.99 22.63
N LEU A 56 13.60 -2.79 21.75
CA LEU A 56 14.40 -3.96 22.12
C LEU A 56 15.87 -3.63 22.44
N VAL A 57 16.36 -2.44 22.09
CA VAL A 57 17.75 -2.02 22.36
C VAL A 57 18.14 -2.19 23.85
N PRO A 58 17.31 -1.78 24.83
CA PRO A 58 17.64 -1.99 26.25
C PRO A 58 17.66 -3.46 26.68
N LEU A 59 16.92 -4.32 25.97
CA LEU A 59 16.78 -5.74 26.32
C LEU A 59 17.90 -6.60 25.71
N ALA A 60 18.35 -6.26 24.51
CA ALA A 60 19.36 -7.02 23.77
C ALA A 60 20.37 -6.10 23.06
N PRO A 61 21.13 -5.27 23.82
CA PRO A 61 22.05 -4.30 23.23
C PRO A 61 23.16 -5.00 22.42
N HIS A 62 23.59 -6.19 22.84
CA HIS A 62 24.60 -6.98 22.15
C HIS A 62 24.15 -7.50 20.77
N LEU A 63 22.85 -7.67 20.52
CA LEU A 63 22.36 -8.09 19.19
C LEU A 63 22.12 -6.89 18.27
N LEU A 64 21.76 -5.75 18.86
CA LEU A 64 21.25 -4.61 18.13
C LEU A 64 22.27 -3.49 17.95
N LEU A 65 23.26 -3.35 18.84
CA LEU A 65 24.27 -2.28 18.81
C LEU A 65 25.66 -2.80 18.39
N GLU A 66 26.07 -4.00 18.80
CA GLU A 66 27.37 -4.59 18.41
C GLU A 66 27.57 -4.67 16.89
N PRO A 67 26.56 -5.04 16.06
CA PRO A 67 26.74 -5.00 14.61
C PRO A 67 27.02 -3.59 14.08
N LEU A 68 26.54 -2.54 14.78
CA LEU A 68 26.81 -1.15 14.43
C LEU A 68 28.18 -0.66 14.95
N ALA A 69 28.78 -1.33 15.94
CA ALA A 69 30.11 -0.98 16.47
C ALA A 69 31.21 -1.04 15.40
N VAL A 70 31.03 -1.87 14.37
CA VAL A 70 31.93 -1.96 13.20
C VAL A 70 32.10 -0.61 12.50
N PHE A 71 31.05 0.22 12.47
CA PHE A 71 31.10 1.55 11.84
C PHE A 71 31.70 2.63 12.73
N HIS A 72 31.91 2.36 14.03
CA HIS A 72 32.33 3.34 15.03
C HIS A 72 33.79 3.20 15.51
N GLY A 73 34.60 2.34 14.88
CA GLY A 73 36.04 2.26 15.15
C GLY A 73 36.60 0.91 15.59
N GLY A 74 35.78 -0.16 15.60
CA GLY A 74 36.23 -1.54 15.80
C GLY A 74 36.11 -2.07 17.23
N TRP A 75 36.64 -3.28 17.45
CA TRP A 75 36.24 -4.33 18.43
C TRP A 75 36.25 -3.98 19.94
N ASN A 76 36.50 -2.72 20.34
CA ASN A 76 36.43 -2.25 21.73
C ASN A 76 35.85 -0.83 21.79
N VAL A 77 34.60 -0.65 21.32
CA VAL A 77 33.86 0.60 21.56
C VAL A 77 33.33 0.57 22.99
N GLU A 78 33.90 1.40 23.86
CA GLU A 78 33.22 1.77 25.10
C GLU A 78 32.06 2.71 24.74
N TRP A 79 30.83 2.21 24.91
CA TRP A 79 29.63 2.94 24.56
C TRP A 79 29.35 4.05 25.57
N GLU A 80 29.68 5.29 25.20
CA GLU A 80 29.17 6.47 25.90
C GLU A 80 27.67 6.64 25.63
N ALA A 81 26.93 7.28 26.54
CA ALA A 81 25.49 7.52 26.40
C ALA A 81 25.12 8.21 25.06
N SER A 82 25.96 9.14 24.60
CA SER A 82 25.82 9.80 23.30
C SER A 82 25.93 8.82 22.13
N GLY A 83 26.88 7.89 22.18
CA GLY A 83 27.09 6.84 21.18
C GLY A 83 25.91 5.87 21.09
N ILE A 84 25.32 5.50 22.23
CA ILE A 84 24.12 4.66 22.26
C ILE A 84 22.94 5.35 21.57
N LEU A 85 22.74 6.64 21.82
CA LEU A 85 21.66 7.42 21.18
C LEU A 85 21.86 7.50 19.66
N VAL A 86 23.08 7.74 19.20
CA VAL A 86 23.41 7.78 17.77
C VAL A 86 23.19 6.41 17.12
N ALA A 87 23.67 5.33 17.73
CA ALA A 87 23.49 3.98 17.21
C ALA A 87 22.03 3.54 17.19
N ALA A 88 21.26 3.85 18.24
CA ALA A 88 19.82 3.61 18.27
C ALA A 88 19.12 4.40 17.16
N ALA A 89 19.39 5.70 17.01
CA ALA A 89 18.82 6.50 15.93
C ALA A 89 19.14 5.93 14.54
N ALA A 90 20.40 5.53 14.31
CA ALA A 90 20.82 4.89 13.07
C ALA A 90 20.08 3.57 12.81
N LEU A 91 19.96 2.71 13.82
CA LEU A 91 19.19 1.46 13.74
C LEU A 91 17.72 1.74 13.38
N GLY A 92 17.10 2.73 14.00
CA GLY A 92 15.73 3.15 13.72
C GLY A 92 15.54 3.61 12.28
N ILE A 93 16.43 4.49 11.80
CA ILE A 93 16.39 5.02 10.41
C ILE A 93 16.62 3.88 9.40
N VAL A 94 17.67 3.08 9.59
CA VAL A 94 18.03 2.00 8.67
C VAL A 94 16.92 0.96 8.60
N SER A 95 16.40 0.50 9.74
CA SER A 95 15.31 -0.48 9.75
C SER A 95 14.03 0.05 9.11
N PHE A 96 13.68 1.32 9.33
CA PHE A 96 12.55 1.97 8.67
C PHE A 96 12.74 1.98 7.15
N LEU A 97 13.91 2.44 6.67
CA LEU A 97 14.20 2.54 5.25
C LEU A 97 14.28 1.16 4.57
N LEU A 98 14.85 0.16 5.25
CA LEU A 98 14.88 -1.21 4.75
C LEU A 98 13.47 -1.79 4.64
N MET A 99 12.62 -1.60 5.66
CA MET A 99 11.24 -2.08 5.60
C MET A 99 10.43 -1.36 4.52
N LEU A 100 10.65 -0.06 4.33
CA LEU A 100 10.03 0.71 3.26
C LEU A 100 10.51 0.21 1.88
N ALA A 101 11.82 -0.02 1.72
CA ALA A 101 12.41 -0.53 0.49
C ALA A 101 11.92 -1.95 0.16
N LEU A 102 11.82 -2.84 1.15
CA LEU A 102 11.22 -4.17 0.99
C LEU A 102 9.77 -4.10 0.50
N GLN A 103 9.03 -3.08 0.92
CA GLN A 103 7.65 -2.84 0.46
C GLN A 103 7.54 -2.08 -0.86
N LEU A 104 8.65 -1.63 -1.46
CA LEU A 104 8.67 -1.22 -2.86
C LEU A 104 8.52 -2.43 -3.79
N TRP A 105 8.88 -3.63 -3.33
CA TRP A 105 8.61 -4.86 -4.05
C TRP A 105 7.13 -5.26 -3.92
N GLU A 106 6.40 -5.13 -5.05
CA GLU A 106 4.97 -5.42 -5.14
C GLU A 106 4.52 -6.77 -4.54
N PRO A 107 5.22 -7.91 -4.72
CA PRO A 107 4.76 -9.17 -4.13
C PRO A 107 4.77 -9.15 -2.60
N ILE A 108 5.76 -8.49 -1.99
CA ILE A 108 5.87 -8.38 -0.53
C ILE A 108 4.81 -7.43 0.01
N LYS A 109 4.65 -6.28 -0.65
CA LYS A 109 3.65 -5.26 -0.33
C LYS A 109 2.24 -5.86 -0.25
N PHE A 110 1.82 -6.60 -1.26
CA PHE A 110 0.48 -7.19 -1.29
C PHE A 110 0.26 -8.30 -0.27
N ARG A 111 1.32 -8.97 0.21
CA ARG A 111 1.21 -10.00 1.26
C ARG A 111 1.01 -9.41 2.66
N LEU A 112 1.57 -8.24 2.91
CA LEU A 112 1.49 -7.54 4.21
C LEU A 112 0.23 -6.69 4.37
N ILE A 113 -0.48 -6.39 3.28
CA ILE A 113 -1.75 -5.64 3.34
C ILE A 113 -2.89 -6.59 3.78
N PRO A 114 -3.56 -6.32 4.91
CA PRO A 114 -4.72 -7.09 5.34
C PRO A 114 -5.84 -7.07 4.30
N ASN A 115 -6.52 -8.22 4.09
CA ASN A 115 -7.57 -8.34 3.09
C ASN A 115 -8.72 -7.35 3.30
N ARG A 116 -9.05 -7.00 4.54
CA ARG A 116 -10.09 -6.00 4.86
C ARG A 116 -9.81 -4.64 4.22
N ILE A 117 -8.56 -4.15 4.35
CA ILE A 117 -8.16 -2.86 3.79
C ILE A 117 -8.28 -2.90 2.25
N LYS A 118 -7.96 -4.02 1.61
CA LYS A 118 -8.09 -4.15 0.15
C LYS A 118 -9.54 -4.03 -0.30
N THR A 119 -10.46 -4.70 0.38
CA THR A 119 -11.89 -4.65 0.07
C THR A 119 -12.47 -3.25 0.26
N ASP A 120 -12.21 -2.63 1.42
CA ASP A 120 -12.73 -1.30 1.74
C ASP A 120 -12.24 -0.25 0.73
N ARG A 121 -10.98 -0.36 0.28
CA ARG A 121 -10.43 0.57 -0.73
C ARG A 121 -10.98 0.34 -2.12
N ALA A 122 -11.15 -0.92 -2.53
CA ALA A 122 -11.76 -1.24 -3.81
C ALA A 122 -13.19 -0.71 -3.89
N GLU A 123 -13.97 -0.87 -2.82
CA GLU A 123 -15.34 -0.36 -2.71
C GLU A 123 -15.39 1.17 -2.80
N ASN A 124 -14.59 1.86 -1.97
CA ASN A 124 -14.52 3.33 -1.99
C ASN A 124 -14.13 3.87 -3.38
N ARG A 125 -13.18 3.20 -4.05
CA ARG A 125 -12.75 3.57 -5.40
C ARG A 125 -13.85 3.33 -6.43
N ALA A 126 -14.56 2.21 -6.35
CA ALA A 126 -15.70 1.90 -7.22
C ALA A 126 -16.82 2.94 -7.08
N ILE A 127 -17.18 3.31 -5.84
CA ILE A 127 -18.19 4.35 -5.57
C ILE A 127 -17.75 5.71 -6.14
N ALA A 128 -16.47 6.08 -5.96
CA ALA A 128 -15.96 7.34 -6.49
C ALA A 128 -16.03 7.37 -8.03
N LEU A 129 -15.63 6.27 -8.68
CA LEU A 129 -15.67 6.14 -10.13
C LEU A 129 -17.12 6.13 -10.68
N PHE A 130 -18.04 5.44 -9.99
CA PHE A 130 -19.47 5.46 -10.34
C PHE A 130 -20.06 6.88 -10.28
N LYS A 131 -19.73 7.65 -9.22
CA LYS A 131 -20.18 9.04 -9.10
C LYS A 131 -19.65 9.92 -10.22
N VAL A 132 -18.37 9.78 -10.58
CA VAL A 132 -17.77 10.52 -11.70
C VAL A 132 -18.42 10.15 -13.03
N GLY A 133 -18.62 8.84 -13.29
CA GLY A 133 -19.31 8.37 -14.49
C GLY A 133 -20.72 8.95 -14.64
N ARG A 134 -21.49 9.00 -13.54
CA ARG A 134 -22.82 9.62 -13.52
C ARG A 134 -22.80 11.12 -13.82
N SER A 135 -21.80 11.85 -13.33
CA SER A 135 -21.67 13.29 -13.57
C SER A 135 -21.19 13.66 -14.98
N ALA A 136 -20.57 12.72 -15.69
CA ALA A 136 -20.09 12.90 -17.06
C ALA A 136 -21.13 12.46 -18.11
N ALA A 137 -22.17 11.71 -17.71
CA ALA A 137 -23.30 11.42 -18.56
C ALA A 137 -24.02 12.74 -18.91
N PRO A 138 -24.26 13.05 -20.19
CA PRO A 138 -25.04 14.22 -20.56
C PRO A 138 -26.40 14.11 -19.87
N THR A 139 -26.73 15.10 -19.03
CA THR A 139 -28.06 15.20 -18.41
C THR A 139 -29.09 15.13 -19.54
N ALA A 140 -29.82 14.02 -19.64
CA ALA A 140 -30.89 13.89 -20.62
C ALA A 140 -31.82 15.10 -20.44
N ALA A 141 -31.91 15.93 -21.48
CA ALA A 141 -32.73 17.13 -21.47
C ALA A 141 -34.18 16.75 -21.13
N PRO A 142 -34.91 17.59 -20.37
CA PRO A 142 -36.30 17.29 -20.04
C PRO A 142 -37.11 17.17 -21.34
N ALA A 143 -37.73 16.00 -21.53
CA ALA A 143 -38.67 15.77 -22.61
C ALA A 143 -39.83 16.76 -22.46
N SER A 144 -39.96 17.66 -23.44
CA SER A 144 -41.05 18.62 -23.61
C SER A 144 -42.32 17.95 -24.10
#